data_AF-A0A1N6V308-F1
#
_entry.id   AF-A0A1N6V308-F1
#
_cell.length_a   1.000
_cell.length_b   1.000
_cell.length_c   1.000
_cell.angle_alpha   90.00
_cell.angle_beta   90.00
_cell.angle_gamma   90.00
#
_symmetry.space_group_name_H-M   'P 1'
#
loop_
_entity.id
_entity.type
_entity.pdbx_description
1 polymer ?
#
loop_
_entity_poly.entity_id
_entity_poly.type
_entity_poly.pdbx_seq_one_letter_code
_entity_poly.pdbx_strand_id
1 'polypeptide(L)'
;MSRYEVDSARVAQASAAVHGSVTAIRAEVGAMMRHLTDLQASWRGGAATSFTGVMAQWQTTQTQVEVALDDITAALGAAAQTYADAESQAARLFTAR
;
A
#
# COMPACT_ATOMS: atom_id res chain seq x y z
N MET A 1 -7.00 29.85 14.19
CA MET A 1 -6.38 29.27 12.98
C MET A 1 -5.90 27.83 13.13
N SER A 2 -5.81 27.22 14.33
CA SER A 2 -5.11 25.92 14.47
C SER A 2 -5.85 24.66 13.98
N ARG A 3 -7.15 24.71 13.68
CA ARG A 3 -7.92 23.49 13.39
C ARG A 3 -7.59 22.85 12.04
N TYR A 4 -7.36 23.66 11.00
CA TYR A 4 -7.04 23.17 9.65
C TYR A 4 -5.60 22.61 9.59
N GLU A 5 -4.66 23.30 10.23
CA GLU A 5 -3.26 22.91 10.33
C GLU A 5 -3.10 21.60 11.13
N VAL A 6 -3.80 21.46 12.26
CA VAL A 6 -3.82 20.21 13.06
C VAL A 6 -4.41 19.04 12.27
N ASP A 7 -5.43 19.27 11.43
CA ASP A 7 -6.01 18.22 10.59
C ASP A 7 -5.01 17.76 9.50
N SER A 8 -4.33 18.71 8.85
CA SER A 8 -3.33 18.42 7.81
C SER A 8 -2.13 17.62 8.34
N ALA A 9 -1.61 17.96 9.52
CA ALA A 9 -0.52 17.22 10.16
C ALA A 9 -0.93 15.79 10.51
N ARG A 10 -2.18 15.59 10.95
CA ARG A 10 -2.75 14.27 11.25
C ARG A 10 -2.90 13.43 9.99
N VAL A 11 -3.38 14.03 8.89
CA VAL A 11 -3.48 13.37 7.58
C VAL A 11 -2.08 12.95 7.09
N ALA A 12 -1.09 13.84 7.18
CA ALA A 12 0.29 13.52 6.78
C ALA A 12 0.88 12.36 7.61
N GLN A 13 0.68 12.37 8.92
CA GLN A 13 1.11 11.28 9.80
C GLN A 13 0.42 9.96 9.45
N ALA A 14 -0.90 9.98 9.21
CA ALA A 14 -1.65 8.80 8.82
C ALA A 14 -1.16 8.26 7.47
N SER A 15 -0.93 9.12 6.47
CA SER A 15 -0.37 8.72 5.17
C SER A 15 1.01 8.06 5.32
N ALA A 16 1.90 8.61 6.15
CA ALA A 16 3.20 8.01 6.42
C ALA A 16 3.08 6.61 7.05
N ALA A 17 2.18 6.44 8.02
CA ALA A 17 1.92 5.14 8.64
C ALA A 17 1.36 4.12 7.62
N VAL A 18 0.48 4.55 6.72
CA VAL A 18 -0.05 3.69 5.66
C VAL A 18 1.04 3.31 4.66
N HIS A 19 1.91 4.23 4.23
CA HIS A 19 3.05 3.89 3.36
C HIS A 19 4.01 2.88 4.00
N GLY A 20 4.25 3.00 5.32
CA GLY A 20 5.00 1.99 6.06
C GLY A 20 4.32 0.61 6.01
N SER A 21 3.00 0.58 6.21
CA SER A 21 2.20 -0.65 6.12
C SER A 21 2.23 -1.27 4.71
N VAL A 22 2.10 -0.45 3.66
CA VAL A 22 2.20 -0.88 2.25
C VAL A 22 3.54 -1.57 1.99
N THR A 23 4.64 -0.96 2.46
CA THR A 23 5.98 -1.51 2.29
C THR A 23 6.14 -2.85 2.99
N ALA A 24 5.68 -2.95 4.23
CA ALA A 24 5.71 -4.21 4.99
C ALA A 24 4.88 -5.31 4.31
N ILE A 25 3.66 -4.99 3.86
CA ILE A 25 2.80 -5.97 3.18
C ILE A 25 3.45 -6.48 1.89
N ARG A 26 4.05 -5.61 1.08
CA ARG A 26 4.77 -6.04 -0.13
C ARG A 26 5.92 -7.00 0.18
N ALA A 27 6.67 -6.72 1.25
CA ALA A 27 7.75 -7.60 1.68
C ALA A 27 7.23 -8.99 2.09
N GLU A 28 6.16 -9.04 2.87
CA GLU A 28 5.53 -10.29 3.32
C GLU A 28 4.90 -11.08 2.17
N VAL A 29 4.22 -10.41 1.23
CA VAL A 29 3.67 -11.04 0.02
C VAL A 29 4.78 -11.68 -0.82
N GLY A 30 5.89 -10.96 -1.02
CA GLY A 30 7.07 -11.50 -1.70
C GLY A 30 7.72 -12.66 -0.95
N ALA A 31 7.72 -12.63 0.39
CA ALA A 31 8.24 -13.71 1.23
C ALA A 31 7.38 -14.97 1.14
N MET A 32 6.06 -14.83 1.15
CA MET A 32 5.12 -15.95 1.02
C MET A 32 5.38 -16.76 -0.25
N MET A 33 5.62 -16.10 -1.39
CA MET A 33 5.91 -16.81 -2.64
C MET A 33 7.19 -17.66 -2.55
N ARG A 34 8.23 -17.15 -1.87
CA ARG A 34 9.46 -17.92 -1.62
C ARG A 34 9.18 -19.12 -0.73
N HIS A 35 8.45 -18.93 0.38
CA HIS A 35 8.08 -20.01 1.29
C HIS A 35 7.25 -21.10 0.61
N LEU A 36 6.30 -20.73 -0.25
CA LEU A 36 5.50 -21.70 -1.01
C LEU A 36 6.35 -22.44 -2.04
N THR A 37 7.30 -21.77 -2.70
CA THR A 37 8.24 -22.41 -3.64
C THR A 37 9.15 -23.42 -2.93
N ASP A 38 9.72 -23.04 -1.78
CA ASP A 38 10.55 -23.92 -0.96
C ASP A 38 9.76 -25.13 -0.46
N LEU A 39 8.52 -24.89 -0.02
CA LEU A 39 7.62 -25.96 0.40
C LEU A 39 7.34 -26.91 -0.78
N GLN A 40 6.98 -26.40 -1.96
CA GLN A 40 6.72 -27.19 -3.17
C GLN A 40 7.90 -28.14 -3.51
N ALA A 41 9.14 -27.69 -3.32
CA ALA A 41 10.33 -28.51 -3.57
C ALA A 41 10.46 -29.71 -2.60
N SER A 42 9.82 -29.67 -1.43
CA SER A 42 9.81 -30.77 -0.46
C SER A 42 8.80 -31.88 -0.79
N TRP A 43 7.74 -31.57 -1.55
CA TRP A 43 6.71 -32.55 -1.92
C TRP A 43 7.14 -33.35 -3.16
N ARG A 44 6.75 -34.63 -3.21
CA ARG A 44 6.98 -35.53 -4.35
C ARG A 44 5.70 -36.24 -4.75
N GLY A 45 5.63 -36.70 -6.01
CA GLY A 45 4.49 -37.46 -6.52
C GLY A 45 3.21 -36.63 -6.63
N GLY A 46 2.04 -37.25 -6.48
CA GLY A 46 0.74 -36.61 -6.71
C GLY A 46 0.49 -35.37 -5.84
N ALA A 47 1.09 -35.31 -4.66
CA ALA A 47 0.94 -34.15 -3.77
C ALA A 47 1.65 -32.89 -4.30
N ALA A 48 2.78 -33.04 -5.00
CA ALA A 48 3.44 -31.93 -5.68
C ALA A 48 2.54 -31.35 -6.79
N THR A 49 1.84 -32.21 -7.53
CA THR A 49 0.84 -31.80 -8.53
C THR A 49 -0.30 -31.03 -7.90
N SER A 50 -0.87 -31.51 -6.78
CA SER A 50 -1.94 -30.77 -6.07
C SER A 50 -1.47 -29.42 -5.54
N PHE A 51 -0.21 -29.32 -5.11
CA PHE A 51 0.36 -28.07 -4.60
C PHE A 51 0.50 -26.98 -5.67
N THR A 52 0.59 -27.33 -6.95
CA THR A 52 0.57 -26.35 -8.05
C THR A 52 -0.70 -25.48 -8.06
N GLY A 53 -1.84 -26.05 -7.65
CA GLY A 53 -3.09 -25.30 -7.53
C GLY A 53 -3.03 -24.23 -6.45
N VAL A 54 -2.39 -24.53 -5.31
CA VAL A 54 -2.16 -23.57 -4.22
C VAL A 54 -1.25 -22.43 -4.69
N MET A 55 -0.19 -22.75 -5.43
CA MET A 55 0.70 -21.75 -6.04
C MET A 55 -0.04 -20.81 -6.99
N ALA A 56 -0.87 -21.36 -7.88
CA ALA A 56 -1.64 -20.56 -8.84
C ALA A 56 -2.67 -19.65 -8.15
N GLN A 57 -3.34 -20.17 -7.11
CA GLN A 57 -4.24 -19.38 -6.28
C GLN A 57 -3.49 -18.23 -5.59
N TRP A 58 -2.33 -18.53 -4.96
CA TRP A 58 -1.53 -17.52 -4.31
C TRP A 58 -1.06 -16.44 -5.28
N GLN A 59 -0.61 -16.80 -6.48
CA GLN A 59 -0.17 -15.81 -7.47
C GLN A 59 -1.31 -14.87 -7.89
N THR A 60 -2.54 -15.39 -7.99
CA THR A 60 -3.72 -14.56 -8.25
C THR A 60 -4.01 -13.60 -7.09
N THR A 61 -3.89 -14.08 -5.85
CA THR A 61 -4.04 -13.25 -4.64
C THR A 61 -2.95 -12.20 -4.54
N GLN A 62 -1.71 -12.53 -4.84
CA GLN A 62 -0.59 -11.59 -4.86
C GLN A 62 -0.88 -10.41 -5.78
N THR A 63 -1.32 -10.66 -7.02
CA THR A 63 -1.66 -9.60 -7.97
C THR A 63 -2.76 -8.69 -7.42
N GLN A 64 -3.80 -9.25 -6.79
CA GLN A 64 -4.88 -8.46 -6.19
C GLN A 64 -4.39 -7.59 -5.03
N VAL A 65 -3.47 -8.10 -4.21
CA VAL A 65 -2.85 -7.31 -3.13
C VAL A 65 -2.00 -6.19 -3.71
N GLU A 66 -1.18 -6.45 -4.71
CA GLU A 66 -0.34 -5.43 -5.36
C GLU A 66 -1.19 -4.28 -5.93
N VAL A 67 -2.26 -4.60 -6.66
CA VAL A 67 -3.22 -3.61 -7.19
C VAL A 67 -3.86 -2.78 -6.07
N ALA A 68 -4.35 -3.44 -5.01
CA ALA A 68 -4.97 -2.72 -3.89
C ALA A 68 -3.99 -1.77 -3.19
N LEU A 69 -2.71 -2.16 -3.07
CA LEU A 69 -1.68 -1.32 -2.46
C LEU A 69 -1.29 -0.13 -3.36
N ASP A 70 -1.28 -0.31 -4.67
CA ASP A 70 -1.09 0.77 -5.63
C ASP A 70 -2.24 1.78 -5.56
N ASP A 71 -3.49 1.31 -5.53
CA ASP A 71 -4.68 2.15 -5.41
C ASP A 71 -4.67 2.98 -4.13
N ILE A 72 -4.31 2.36 -2.99
CA ILE A 72 -4.16 3.07 -1.70
C ILE A 72 -3.08 4.15 -1.81
N THR A 73 -1.92 3.82 -2.41
CA THR A 73 -0.80 4.74 -2.55
C THR A 73 -1.18 5.93 -3.44
N ALA A 74 -1.87 5.69 -4.55
CA ALA A 74 -2.36 6.72 -5.45
C ALA A 74 -3.39 7.64 -4.78
N ALA A 75 -4.36 7.07 -4.05
CA ALA A 75 -5.38 7.84 -3.33
C ALA A 75 -4.76 8.76 -2.26
N LEU A 76 -3.78 8.26 -1.49
CA LEU A 76 -3.07 9.05 -0.50
C LEU A 76 -2.23 10.17 -1.13
N GLY A 77 -1.58 9.88 -2.26
CA GLY A 77 -0.86 10.90 -3.04
C GLY A 77 -1.77 12.03 -3.52
N ALA A 78 -2.95 11.68 -4.07
CA ALA A 78 -3.95 12.66 -4.51
C ALA A 78 -4.51 13.50 -3.34
N ALA A 79 -4.77 12.86 -2.20
CA ALA A 79 -5.20 13.57 -1.00
C ALA A 79 -4.12 14.57 -0.53
N ALA A 80 -2.86 14.14 -0.46
CA ALA A 80 -1.74 15.01 -0.04
C ALA A 80 -1.59 16.24 -0.95
N GLN A 81 -1.68 16.07 -2.28
CA GLN A 81 -1.65 17.20 -3.22
C GLN A 81 -2.82 18.17 -3.01
N THR A 82 -4.03 17.64 -2.83
CA THR A 82 -5.23 18.46 -2.61
C THR A 82 -5.09 19.35 -1.37
N TYR A 83 -4.54 18.81 -0.28
CA TYR A 83 -4.30 19.58 0.94
C TYR A 83 -3.23 20.65 0.75
N ALA A 84 -2.11 20.33 0.10
CA ALA A 84 -1.05 21.30 -0.20
C ALA A 84 -1.55 22.46 -1.07
N ASP A 85 -2.37 22.15 -2.08
CA ASP A 85 -2.97 23.17 -2.95
C ASP A 85 -3.94 24.08 -2.18
N ALA A 86 -4.77 23.51 -1.31
CA ALA A 86 -5.71 24.27 -0.48
C ALA A 86 -4.98 25.23 0.48
N GLU A 87 -3.89 24.78 1.09
CA GLU A 87 -3.05 25.60 1.97
C GLU A 87 -2.38 26.74 1.20
N SER A 88 -1.82 26.44 0.01
CA SER A 88 -1.19 27.47 -0.84
C SER A 88 -2.18 28.56 -1.27
N GLN A 89 -3.43 28.19 -1.58
CA GLN A 89 -4.49 29.12 -1.93
C GLN A 89 -4.89 29.98 -0.73
N ALA A 90 -5.05 29.38 0.45
CA ALA A 90 -5.35 30.11 1.67
C ALA A 90 -4.24 31.13 1.98
N ALA A 91 -2.97 30.75 1.89
CA ALA A 91 -1.84 31.65 2.11
C ALA A 91 -1.87 32.87 1.15
N ARG A 92 -2.17 32.63 -0.14
CA ARG A 92 -2.27 33.71 -1.14
C ARG A 92 -3.35 34.74 -0.81
N LEU A 93 -4.49 34.32 -0.27
CA LEU A 93 -5.58 35.22 0.13
C LEU A 93 -5.14 36.19 1.24
N PHE A 94 -4.23 35.77 2.12
CA PHE A 94 -3.71 36.62 3.19
C PHE A 94 -2.54 37.52 2.76
N THR A 95 -1.80 37.15 1.70
CA THR A 95 -0.71 37.99 1.14
C THR A 95 -1.17 38.98 0.07
N ALA A 96 -2.36 38.77 -0.52
CA ALA A 96 -2.92 39.64 -1.56
C ALA A 96 -3.62 40.89 -1.00
N ARG A 97 -3.43 41.22 0.28
CA ARG A 97 -3.94 42.41 0.95
C ARG A 97 -2.77 43.24 1.48
#